data_AF-A0A4R0RJ71-F1
#
_entry.id   AF-A0A4R0RJ71-F1
#
_cell.length_a   1.000
_cell.length_b   1.000
_cell.length_c   1.000
_cell.angle_alpha   90.00
_cell.angle_beta   90.00
_cell.angle_gamma   90.00
#
_symmetry.space_group_name_H-M   'P 1'
#
loop_
_entity.id
_entity.type
_entity.pdbx_description
1 polymer ?
#
loop_
_entity_poly.entity_id
_entity_poly.type
_entity_poly.pdbx_seq_one_letter_code
_entity_poly.pdbx_strand_id
1 'polypeptide(L)'
;MLCMRIEEVSAIGADKQDRLLVLATGAQISPSWNSAGTYVYDLSPSWAIPLLLLTLTTPHQPHRKEQLQYRTAPTEDAVMPHKPSTISPDIVAGRVTMETLPGCGVHVTIELACARFSAPPAVALATFQAEAGALYLAGFAQAGDPHAAIILATDSSRGQIYHITTKLGYWAYSSSNQNILGSMSLTSLIKIRDASGGAISPNGLDALLRQVPVPAGAASGECLNWVINAVMLLHQHRVVRLSSAEYLRQEFSQYVPQNRSRATRGSYPGVKVSAYCSA
;
A
#
# COMPACT_ATOMS: atom_id res chain seq x y z
N MET A 1 -3.59 -23.61 -1.94
CA MET A 1 -2.33 -24.14 -1.40
C MET A 1 -1.20 -23.41 -2.11
N LEU A 2 -0.28 -22.75 -1.40
CA LEU A 2 0.85 -22.08 -2.03
C LEU A 2 2.00 -23.08 -2.14
N CYS A 3 2.37 -23.49 -3.35
CA CYS A 3 3.59 -24.27 -3.59
C CYS A 3 4.69 -23.32 -4.03
N MET A 4 5.80 -23.28 -3.30
CA MET A 4 7.00 -22.55 -3.71
C MET A 4 8.04 -23.57 -4.17
N ARG A 5 8.59 -23.38 -5.37
CA ARG A 5 9.68 -24.19 -5.90
C ARG A 5 10.98 -23.39 -5.81
N ILE A 6 12.03 -23.99 -5.28
CA ILE A 6 13.38 -23.39 -5.24
C ILE A 6 14.26 -24.34 -6.05
N GLU A 7 14.79 -23.86 -7.17
CA GLU A 7 15.52 -24.71 -8.13
C GLU A 7 17.01 -24.84 -7.80
N GLU A 8 17.59 -23.89 -7.06
CA GLU A 8 18.98 -23.94 -6.64
C GLU A 8 19.17 -23.33 -5.24
N VAL A 9 19.69 -24.13 -4.30
CA VAL A 9 20.06 -23.70 -2.95
C VAL A 9 21.58 -23.67 -2.88
N SER A 10 22.15 -22.47 -2.75
CA SER A 10 23.59 -22.25 -2.78
C SER A 10 24.26 -22.55 -1.43
N ALA A 11 23.53 -22.39 -0.32
CA ALA A 11 24.00 -22.77 1.01
C ALA A 11 22.84 -22.97 2.00
N ILE A 12 23.03 -23.92 2.93
CA ILE A 12 22.17 -24.12 4.10
C ILE A 12 23.05 -24.02 5.34
N GLY A 13 22.69 -23.13 6.25
CA GLY A 13 23.37 -22.96 7.55
C GLY A 13 22.39 -22.96 8.70
N ALA A 14 22.85 -23.37 9.88
CA ALA A 14 22.15 -23.15 11.14
C ALA A 14 22.88 -22.05 11.92
N ASP A 15 22.17 -21.05 12.42
CA ASP A 15 22.77 -20.08 13.34
C ASP A 15 22.79 -20.61 14.78
N LYS A 16 23.37 -19.83 15.70
CA LYS A 16 23.44 -20.19 17.13
C LYS A 16 22.07 -20.24 17.83
N GLN A 17 20.98 -19.97 17.11
CA GLN A 17 19.60 -19.95 17.58
C GLN A 17 18.76 -21.04 16.87
N ASP A 18 19.41 -22.03 16.26
CA ASP A 18 18.78 -23.14 15.51
C ASP A 18 17.90 -22.68 14.34
N ARG A 19 18.22 -21.53 13.74
CA ARG A 19 17.49 -21.01 12.57
C ARG A 19 18.10 -21.55 11.29
N LEU A 20 17.25 -22.09 10.42
CA LEU A 20 17.64 -22.53 9.08
C LEU A 20 17.77 -21.31 8.15
N LEU A 21 19.00 -20.96 7.76
CA LEU A 21 19.25 -20.00 6.68
C LEU A 21 19.32 -20.75 5.35
N VAL A 22 18.45 -20.37 4.42
CA VAL A 22 18.48 -20.85 3.03
C VAL A 22 18.88 -19.68 2.15
N LEU A 23 20.11 -19.71 1.61
CA LEU A 23 20.47 -18.83 0.50
C LEU A 23 20.12 -19.54 -0.81
N ALA A 24 19.22 -18.93 -1.58
CA ALA A 24 18.87 -19.40 -2.91
C ALA A 24 19.23 -18.34 -3.95
N THR A 25 19.88 -18.77 -5.02
CA THR A 25 20.16 -17.96 -6.21
C THR A 25 19.31 -18.53 -7.35
N GLY A 26 18.54 -17.69 -8.05
CA GLY A 26 17.76 -18.13 -9.21
C GLY A 26 16.42 -18.83 -8.89
N ALA A 27 15.81 -18.58 -7.73
CA ALA A 27 14.53 -19.20 -7.39
C ALA A 27 13.40 -18.79 -8.36
N GLN A 28 12.80 -19.76 -9.08
CA GLN A 28 11.56 -19.58 -9.83
C GLN A 28 10.34 -19.99 -8.98
N ILE A 29 9.56 -19.00 -8.54
CA ILE A 29 8.30 -19.26 -7.85
C ILE A 29 7.22 -19.59 -8.90
N SER A 30 6.86 -20.87 -9.02
CA SER A 30 5.77 -21.32 -9.90
C SER A 30 4.51 -21.64 -9.08
N PRO A 31 3.46 -20.80 -9.10
CA PRO A 31 2.23 -21.09 -8.37
C PRO A 31 1.38 -22.14 -9.11
N SER A 32 0.91 -23.17 -8.41
CA SER A 32 -0.19 -24.03 -8.87
C SER A 32 -1.50 -23.63 -8.19
N TRP A 33 -2.53 -23.36 -9.00
CA TRP A 33 -3.78 -22.73 -8.54
C TRP A 33 -4.84 -23.77 -8.18
N ASN A 34 -5.42 -23.63 -6.99
CA ASN A 34 -6.79 -24.06 -6.69
C ASN A 34 -7.52 -22.95 -5.92
N SER A 35 -8.67 -22.56 -6.45
CA SER A 35 -9.51 -21.40 -6.16
C SER A 35 -9.57 -20.89 -4.71
N ALA A 36 -9.19 -19.63 -4.49
CA ALA A 36 -9.90 -18.58 -3.73
C ALA A 36 -8.91 -17.43 -3.42
N GLY A 37 -9.30 -16.20 -3.74
CA GLY A 37 -8.41 -15.04 -3.90
C GLY A 37 -7.41 -14.78 -2.77
N THR A 38 -6.17 -14.51 -3.16
CA THR A 38 -5.16 -13.77 -2.38
C THR A 38 -4.24 -13.06 -3.38
N TYR A 39 -3.79 -11.84 -3.06
CA TYR A 39 -2.96 -11.00 -3.92
C TYR A 39 -1.49 -11.46 -3.93
N VAL A 40 -0.85 -11.41 -5.11
CA VAL A 40 0.59 -11.64 -5.28
C VAL A 40 1.29 -10.29 -5.43
N TYR A 41 2.37 -10.08 -4.69
CA TYR A 41 3.33 -9.01 -5.00
C TYR A 41 4.28 -9.54 -6.08
N ASP A 42 4.26 -8.91 -7.24
CA ASP A 42 5.24 -9.15 -8.30
C ASP A 42 6.59 -8.53 -7.86
N LEU A 43 7.61 -9.37 -7.69
CA LEU A 43 8.99 -8.94 -7.43
C LEU A 43 9.78 -9.17 -8.72
N SER A 44 9.74 -8.18 -9.61
CA SER A 44 10.46 -8.14 -10.88
C SER A 44 11.60 -7.10 -10.83
N PRO A 45 12.74 -7.35 -11.52
CA PRO A 45 14.03 -7.53 -10.90
C PRO A 45 14.66 -6.18 -10.49
N SER A 46 14.93 -6.02 -9.20
CA SER A 46 16.09 -5.23 -8.77
C SER A 46 17.20 -6.23 -8.44
N TRP A 47 18.45 -5.88 -8.74
CA TRP A 47 19.64 -6.73 -8.60
C TRP A 47 20.00 -7.05 -7.13
N ALA A 48 19.03 -6.92 -6.22
CA ALA A 48 19.12 -7.31 -4.84
C ALA A 48 18.75 -8.79 -4.71
N ILE A 49 19.67 -9.58 -4.17
CA ILE A 49 19.42 -10.95 -3.73
C ILE A 49 18.26 -10.88 -2.70
N PRO A 50 17.09 -11.47 -2.98
CA PRO A 50 16.04 -11.54 -1.97
C PRO A 50 16.51 -12.47 -0.86
N LEU A 51 16.94 -11.90 0.28
CA LEU A 51 17.26 -12.68 1.46
C LEU A 51 15.94 -13.04 2.16
N LEU A 52 15.43 -14.25 1.91
CA LEU A 52 14.27 -14.76 2.60
C LEU A 52 14.71 -15.35 3.95
N LEU A 53 14.53 -14.60 5.04
CA LEU A 53 14.80 -15.13 6.39
C LEU A 53 13.58 -15.90 6.90
N LEU A 54 13.60 -17.22 6.75
CA LEU A 54 12.63 -18.12 7.38
C LEU A 54 13.11 -18.49 8.79
N THR A 55 12.37 -18.08 9.81
CA THR A 55 12.69 -18.45 11.20
C THR A 55 11.84 -19.66 11.57
N LEU A 56 12.45 -20.85 11.67
CA LEU A 56 11.80 -22.05 12.17
C LEU A 56 12.29 -22.27 13.61
N THR A 57 11.40 -22.13 14.60
CA THR A 57 11.69 -22.51 15.98
C THR A 57 11.27 -23.96 16.19
N THR A 58 12.20 -24.84 16.52
CA THR A 58 11.88 -26.20 16.96
C THR A 58 11.36 -26.16 18.41
N PRO A 59 10.28 -26.87 18.76
CA PRO A 59 9.86 -26.98 20.14
C PRO A 59 10.86 -27.84 20.91
N HIS A 60 11.58 -27.23 21.85
CA HIS A 60 12.47 -27.90 22.78
C HIS A 60 11.64 -28.78 23.74
N GLN A 61 11.74 -30.10 23.64
CA GLN A 61 11.31 -30.99 24.72
C GLN A 61 12.39 -31.06 25.82
N PRO A 62 12.04 -30.98 27.11
CA PRO A 62 13.01 -31.14 28.18
C PRO A 62 13.04 -32.59 28.68
N HIS A 63 14.22 -33.22 28.61
CA HIS A 63 14.55 -34.31 29.52
C HIS A 63 15.89 -34.04 30.23
N ARG A 64 15.79 -34.03 31.56
CA ARG A 64 16.79 -34.39 32.58
C ARG A 64 17.76 -33.32 33.10
N LYS A 65 17.81 -33.31 34.43
CA LYS A 65 18.46 -32.39 35.38
C LYS A 65 19.99 -32.40 35.31
N GLU A 66 20.59 -31.22 35.29
CA GLU A 66 21.82 -30.93 36.04
C GLU A 66 21.67 -29.57 36.75
N GLN A 67 21.96 -29.58 38.05
CA GLN A 67 22.02 -28.40 38.91
C GLN A 67 23.37 -27.72 38.72
N LEU A 68 23.37 -26.47 38.29
CA LEU A 68 24.49 -25.55 38.47
C LEU A 68 23.95 -24.26 39.10
N GLN A 69 24.23 -24.10 40.38
CA GLN A 69 24.03 -22.87 41.14
C GLN A 69 25.11 -21.86 40.75
N TYR A 70 24.73 -20.64 40.36
CA TYR A 70 25.57 -19.46 40.59
C TYR A 70 24.74 -18.23 41.00
N ARG A 71 25.34 -17.48 41.92
CA ARG A 71 24.86 -16.32 42.68
C ARG A 71 24.44 -15.13 41.80
N THR A 72 23.45 -14.37 42.30
CA THR A 72 23.06 -13.04 41.83
C THR A 72 23.93 -11.92 42.41
N ALA A 73 24.03 -10.82 41.67
CA ALA A 73 24.24 -9.47 42.19
C ALA A 73 23.31 -8.50 41.43
N PRO A 74 22.81 -7.41 42.05
CA PRO A 74 21.67 -6.64 41.55
C PRO A 74 22.09 -5.43 40.72
N THR A 75 21.21 -4.96 39.84
CA THR A 75 21.17 -3.53 39.49
C THR A 75 19.76 -3.13 39.06
N GLU A 76 19.40 -1.96 39.56
CA GLU A 76 18.09 -1.31 39.59
C GLU A 76 17.65 -0.70 38.24
N ASP A 77 16.33 -0.58 38.12
CA ASP A 77 15.52 0.49 37.52
C ASP A 77 15.87 1.11 36.16
N ALA A 78 14.98 0.87 35.19
CA ALA A 78 14.26 1.96 34.52
C ALA A 78 13.00 1.45 33.79
N VAL A 79 11.85 1.97 34.23
CA VAL A 79 10.53 1.82 33.62
C VAL A 79 10.33 2.89 32.55
N MET A 80 9.94 2.51 31.32
CA MET A 80 9.06 3.29 30.43
C MET A 80 8.39 2.33 29.40
N PRO A 81 7.06 2.37 29.20
CA PRO A 81 6.38 1.47 28.28
C PRO A 81 6.10 2.15 26.93
N HIS A 82 6.71 1.63 25.86
CA HIS A 82 6.08 1.66 24.54
C HIS A 82 6.00 0.23 24.03
N LYS A 83 4.76 -0.28 23.98
CA LYS A 83 4.42 -1.60 23.46
C LYS A 83 4.44 -1.50 21.92
N PRO A 84 5.41 -2.09 21.20
CA PRO A 84 5.23 -2.32 19.78
C PRO A 84 4.10 -3.33 19.60
N SER A 85 3.11 -2.97 18.80
CA SER A 85 2.07 -3.88 18.35
C SER A 85 2.68 -4.89 17.38
N THR A 86 3.28 -5.95 17.93
CA THR A 86 3.74 -7.09 17.14
C THR A 86 2.50 -7.84 16.64
N ILE A 87 2.13 -7.62 15.39
CA ILE A 87 1.28 -8.56 14.66
C ILE A 87 2.19 -9.76 14.40
N SER A 88 2.15 -10.75 15.29
CA SER A 88 2.75 -12.04 15.05
C SER A 88 1.79 -12.81 14.13
N PRO A 89 2.12 -13.07 12.86
CA PRO A 89 1.37 -14.08 12.14
C PRO A 89 1.62 -15.40 12.84
N ASP A 90 0.56 -16.06 13.30
CA ASP A 90 0.64 -17.46 13.72
C ASP A 90 1.01 -18.29 12.49
N ILE A 91 2.31 -18.48 12.26
CA ILE A 91 2.81 -19.44 11.28
C ILE A 91 2.57 -20.81 11.91
N VAL A 92 1.47 -21.45 11.51
CA VAL A 92 1.18 -22.84 11.85
C VAL A 92 2.25 -23.71 11.18
N ALA A 93 2.88 -24.58 11.95
CA ALA A 93 3.99 -25.44 11.54
C ALA A 93 3.73 -26.08 10.16
N GLY A 94 4.61 -25.80 9.20
CA GLY A 94 4.65 -26.46 7.91
C GLY A 94 5.51 -27.74 7.95
N ARG A 95 5.32 -28.64 6.99
CA ARG A 95 6.18 -29.80 6.78
C ARG A 95 7.29 -29.43 5.80
N VAL A 96 8.54 -29.66 6.18
CA VAL A 96 9.68 -29.60 5.24
C VAL A 96 10.05 -31.02 4.85
N THR A 97 10.10 -31.32 3.56
CA THR A 97 10.64 -32.57 3.03
C THR A 97 11.84 -32.28 2.15
N MET A 98 12.88 -33.10 2.28
CA MET A 98 14.09 -33.03 1.46
C MET A 98 14.24 -34.37 0.75
N GLU A 99 14.47 -34.32 -0.56
CA GLU A 99 14.67 -35.51 -1.39
C GLU A 99 15.91 -35.32 -2.25
N THR A 100 16.83 -36.30 -2.23
CA THR A 100 18.03 -36.28 -3.06
C THR A 100 17.73 -37.00 -4.37
N LEU A 101 17.77 -36.28 -5.49
CA LEU A 101 17.50 -36.85 -6.80
C LEU A 101 18.81 -37.26 -7.49
N PRO A 102 18.92 -38.49 -8.06
CA PRO A 102 20.12 -38.93 -8.75
C PRO A 102 20.49 -37.98 -9.88
N GLY A 103 21.66 -37.33 -9.77
CA GLY A 103 22.21 -36.42 -10.78
C GLY A 103 21.71 -34.97 -10.72
N CYS A 104 20.78 -34.60 -9.82
CA CYS A 104 20.11 -33.29 -9.84
C CYS A 104 20.15 -32.50 -8.52
N GLY A 105 20.95 -32.91 -7.53
CA GLY A 105 21.05 -32.20 -6.24
C GLY A 105 19.91 -32.51 -5.27
N VAL A 106 19.81 -31.70 -4.20
CA VAL A 106 18.81 -31.86 -3.13
C VAL A 106 17.59 -30.99 -3.43
N HIS A 107 16.42 -31.61 -3.53
CA HIS A 107 15.14 -30.92 -3.67
C HIS A 107 14.53 -30.68 -2.29
N VAL A 108 14.17 -29.43 -1.98
CA VAL A 108 13.51 -29.05 -0.71
C VAL A 108 12.09 -28.59 -1.00
N THR A 109 11.12 -29.26 -0.39
CA THR A 109 9.70 -28.89 -0.44
C THR A 109 9.28 -28.36 0.92
N ILE A 110 8.70 -27.16 0.96
CA ILE A 110 8.15 -26.56 2.17
C ILE A 110 6.62 -26.47 2.01
N GLU A 111 5.89 -27.33 2.72
CA GLU A 111 4.44 -27.29 2.80
C GLU A 111 4.02 -26.42 3.97
N LEU A 112 3.57 -25.19 3.71
CA LEU A 112 2.98 -24.35 4.73
C LEU A 112 1.51 -24.72 4.92
N ALA A 113 1.13 -25.15 6.12
CA ALA A 113 -0.27 -25.29 6.48
C ALA A 113 -0.88 -23.88 6.55
N CYS A 114 -1.55 -23.45 5.48
CA CYS A 114 -2.40 -22.27 5.58
C CYS A 114 -3.49 -22.59 6.59
N ALA A 115 -3.38 -22.03 7.81
CA ALA A 115 -4.53 -21.89 8.67
C ALA A 115 -5.65 -21.34 7.80
N ARG A 116 -6.83 -21.97 7.85
CA ARG A 116 -8.00 -21.46 7.12
C ARG A 116 -8.18 -20.02 7.56
N PHE A 117 -7.78 -19.08 6.72
CA PHE A 117 -8.18 -17.70 6.88
C PHE A 117 -9.69 -17.76 6.67
N SER A 118 -10.44 -17.78 7.77
CA SER A 118 -11.82 -17.38 7.74
C SER A 118 -11.80 -16.03 7.06
N ALA A 119 -12.44 -15.94 5.88
CA ALA A 119 -12.57 -14.66 5.20
C ALA A 119 -13.02 -13.66 6.28
N PRO A 120 -12.31 -12.53 6.47
CA PRO A 120 -12.72 -11.56 7.45
C PRO A 120 -14.22 -11.31 7.25
N PRO A 121 -15.04 -11.27 8.32
CA PRO A 121 -16.47 -11.04 8.18
C PRO A 121 -16.63 -9.88 7.23
N ALA A 122 -17.47 -10.03 6.20
CA ALA A 122 -17.68 -9.01 5.18
C ALA A 122 -18.03 -7.71 5.90
N VAL A 123 -17.01 -6.86 6.12
CA VAL A 123 -17.20 -5.56 6.73
C VAL A 123 -18.09 -4.87 5.73
N ALA A 124 -19.34 -4.59 6.14
CA ALA A 124 -20.25 -3.81 5.33
C ALA A 124 -19.46 -2.58 4.90
N LEU A 125 -19.10 -2.54 3.61
CA LEU A 125 -18.32 -1.47 3.03
C LEU A 125 -19.18 -0.23 3.23
N ALA A 126 -18.90 0.54 4.28
CA ALA A 126 -19.53 1.82 4.48
C ALA A 126 -19.34 2.57 3.16
N THR A 127 -20.44 2.86 2.49
CA THR A 127 -20.45 3.57 1.22
C THR A 127 -20.12 5.02 1.52
N PHE A 128 -18.83 5.31 1.67
CA PHE A 128 -18.35 6.66 1.83
C PHE A 128 -18.72 7.44 0.55
N GLN A 129 -19.62 8.40 0.69
CA GLN A 129 -19.92 9.38 -0.34
C GLN A 129 -19.04 10.61 -0.16
N ALA A 130 -19.00 11.47 -1.19
CA ALA A 130 -18.34 12.75 -1.08
C ALA A 130 -19.19 13.69 -0.20
N GLU A 131 -18.53 14.47 0.63
CA GLU A 131 -19.15 15.40 1.57
C GLU A 131 -19.02 16.81 1.01
N ALA A 132 -20.11 17.58 1.01
CA ALA A 132 -20.09 18.96 0.57
C ALA A 132 -19.05 19.78 1.36
N GLY A 133 -18.18 20.49 0.67
CA GLY A 133 -17.11 21.31 1.25
C GLY A 133 -15.80 20.56 1.54
N ALA A 134 -15.76 19.23 1.41
CA ALA A 134 -14.54 18.45 1.56
C ALA A 134 -13.65 18.51 0.30
N LEU A 135 -12.34 18.36 0.49
CA LEU A 135 -11.35 18.29 -0.59
C LEU A 135 -10.87 16.86 -0.79
N TYR A 136 -10.72 16.48 -2.06
CA TYR A 136 -10.33 15.14 -2.46
C TYR A 136 -9.21 15.19 -3.50
N LEU A 137 -8.29 14.22 -3.43
CA LEU A 137 -7.51 13.80 -4.58
C LEU A 137 -8.35 12.85 -5.42
N ALA A 138 -8.55 13.20 -6.69
CA ALA A 138 -9.34 12.43 -7.63
C ALA A 138 -8.42 11.62 -8.54
N GLY A 139 -8.71 10.32 -8.65
CA GLY A 139 -8.05 9.42 -9.59
C GLY A 139 -8.97 9.06 -10.75
N PHE A 140 -8.43 9.00 -11.97
CA PHE A 140 -9.19 8.73 -13.18
C PHE A 140 -8.69 7.49 -13.93
N ALA A 141 -9.63 6.77 -14.56
CA ALA A 141 -9.35 5.73 -15.54
C ALA A 141 -8.87 6.37 -16.85
N GLN A 142 -7.57 6.48 -17.02
CA GLN A 142 -6.91 6.74 -18.29
C GLN A 142 -5.86 5.66 -18.55
N ALA A 143 -5.51 5.46 -19.82
CA ALA A 143 -4.46 4.51 -20.19
C ALA A 143 -3.09 5.01 -19.67
N GLY A 144 -2.30 4.10 -19.10
CA GLY A 144 -0.97 4.41 -18.57
C GLY A 144 -0.99 4.90 -17.12
N ASP A 145 -0.31 6.03 -16.88
CA ASP A 145 -0.09 6.64 -15.56
C ASP A 145 -1.43 7.10 -14.93
N PRO A 146 -1.56 7.01 -13.59
CA PRO A 146 -2.78 7.43 -12.92
C PRO A 146 -2.96 8.95 -13.07
N HIS A 147 -3.96 9.35 -13.87
CA HIS A 147 -4.35 10.75 -14.00
C HIS A 147 -4.97 11.24 -12.70
N ALA A 148 -4.55 12.43 -12.26
CA ALA A 148 -4.85 12.97 -10.94
C ALA A 148 -5.39 14.40 -11.02
N ALA A 149 -6.31 14.73 -10.12
CA ALA A 149 -6.84 16.08 -9.94
C ALA A 149 -7.16 16.36 -8.48
N ILE A 150 -7.49 17.62 -8.17
CA ILE A 150 -8.13 18.01 -6.91
C ILE A 150 -9.62 18.27 -7.17
N ILE A 151 -10.50 17.77 -6.30
CA ILE A 151 -11.94 18.08 -6.34
C ILE A 151 -12.34 18.73 -5.01
N LEU A 152 -13.00 19.88 -5.11
CA LEU A 152 -13.83 20.45 -4.03
C LEU A 152 -15.26 19.98 -4.25
N ALA A 153 -15.74 19.07 -3.41
CA ALA A 153 -17.10 18.54 -3.53
C ALA A 153 -18.11 19.63 -3.17
N THR A 154 -19.09 19.85 -4.04
CA THR A 154 -20.23 20.74 -3.77
C THR A 154 -21.37 19.99 -3.11
N ASP A 155 -21.52 18.70 -3.46
CA ASP A 155 -22.45 17.74 -2.89
C ASP A 155 -21.89 16.32 -3.11
N SER A 156 -22.65 15.27 -2.77
CA SER A 156 -22.21 13.88 -2.98
C SER A 156 -22.17 13.46 -4.46
N SER A 157 -22.72 14.25 -5.37
CA SER A 157 -22.83 13.91 -6.79
C SER A 157 -21.96 14.77 -7.70
N ARG A 158 -21.47 15.92 -7.22
CA ARG A 158 -20.78 16.95 -8.02
C ARG A 158 -19.70 17.68 -7.22
N GLY A 159 -18.77 18.29 -7.93
CA GLY A 159 -17.78 19.20 -7.37
C GLY A 159 -17.12 20.07 -8.44
N GLN A 160 -16.24 20.97 -8.01
CA GLN A 160 -15.32 21.70 -8.88
C GLN A 160 -14.01 20.90 -8.96
N ILE A 161 -13.57 20.57 -10.18
CA ILE A 161 -12.28 19.92 -10.44
C ILE A 161 -11.22 20.97 -10.80
N TYR A 162 -10.00 20.75 -10.31
CA TYR A 162 -8.81 21.51 -10.65
C TYR A 162 -7.70 20.52 -11.04
N HIS A 163 -7.15 20.71 -12.24
CA HIS A 163 -6.10 19.83 -12.77
C HIS A 163 -5.26 20.54 -13.83
N ILE A 164 -4.19 19.90 -14.25
CA ILE A 164 -3.50 20.24 -15.48
C ILE A 164 -3.92 19.28 -16.60
N THR A 165 -4.03 19.82 -17.81
CA THR A 165 -4.38 19.07 -19.02
C THR A 165 -3.40 19.37 -20.12
N THR A 166 -3.13 18.42 -21.00
CA THR A 166 -2.41 18.70 -22.25
C THR A 166 -3.39 19.27 -23.27
N LYS A 167 -3.16 20.51 -23.70
CA LYS A 167 -3.85 21.12 -24.84
C LYS A 167 -2.80 21.55 -25.84
N LEU A 168 -2.96 21.13 -27.10
CA LEU A 168 -2.07 21.52 -28.20
C LEU A 168 -0.56 21.26 -27.93
N GLY A 169 -0.24 20.17 -27.21
CA GLY A 169 1.15 19.79 -26.94
C GLY A 169 1.83 20.52 -25.79
N TYR A 170 1.09 21.25 -24.95
CA TYR A 170 1.60 21.83 -23.70
C TYR A 170 0.64 21.57 -22.54
N TRP A 171 1.18 21.46 -21.33
CA TRP A 171 0.39 21.43 -20.11
C TRP A 171 -0.23 22.80 -19.82
N ALA A 172 -1.51 22.80 -19.41
CA ALA A 172 -2.24 23.99 -19.01
C ALA A 172 -3.13 23.70 -17.80
N TYR A 173 -3.17 24.64 -16.87
CA TYR A 173 -4.13 24.62 -15.77
C TYR A 173 -5.56 24.72 -16.28
N SER A 174 -6.46 23.94 -15.69
CA SER A 174 -7.89 23.91 -16.01
C SER A 174 -8.70 23.74 -14.73
N SER A 175 -9.88 24.37 -14.73
CA SER A 175 -10.84 24.36 -13.64
C SER A 175 -12.24 24.31 -14.24
N SER A 176 -13.05 23.34 -13.83
CA SER A 176 -14.42 23.16 -14.35
C SER A 176 -15.32 22.44 -13.36
N ASN A 177 -16.62 22.38 -13.66
CA ASN A 177 -17.52 21.48 -12.94
C ASN A 177 -17.20 20.01 -13.28
N GLN A 178 -17.37 19.12 -12.31
CA GLN A 178 -17.15 17.68 -12.43
C GLN A 178 -18.27 16.90 -11.76
N ASN A 179 -18.84 15.94 -12.48
CA ASN A 179 -19.73 14.94 -11.88
C ASN A 179 -18.88 13.95 -11.07
N ILE A 180 -19.25 13.70 -9.83
CA ILE A 180 -18.69 12.63 -8.99
C ILE A 180 -19.50 11.35 -9.22
N LEU A 181 -20.82 11.43 -9.07
CA LEU A 181 -21.73 10.34 -9.40
C LEU A 181 -21.96 10.29 -10.92
N GLY A 182 -21.91 9.09 -11.50
CA GLY A 182 -22.15 8.89 -12.93
C GLY A 182 -21.01 9.31 -13.85
N SER A 183 -19.85 9.66 -13.30
CA SER A 183 -18.64 9.90 -14.09
C SER A 183 -18.13 8.61 -14.72
N MET A 184 -17.90 8.62 -16.03
CA MET A 184 -17.34 7.47 -16.75
C MET A 184 -15.82 7.39 -16.69
N SER A 185 -15.16 8.35 -16.03
CA SER A 185 -13.69 8.41 -15.93
C SER A 185 -13.19 8.47 -14.49
N LEU A 186 -13.98 8.97 -13.54
CA LEU A 186 -13.56 9.07 -12.13
C LEU A 186 -13.62 7.69 -11.46
N THR A 187 -12.50 7.21 -10.92
CA THR A 187 -12.41 5.90 -10.26
C THR A 187 -12.35 6.01 -8.76
N SER A 188 -11.72 7.07 -8.24
CA SER A 188 -11.34 7.18 -6.83
C SER A 188 -11.38 8.61 -6.33
N LEU A 189 -11.66 8.75 -5.03
CA LEU A 189 -11.53 9.98 -4.25
C LEU A 189 -10.81 9.67 -2.93
N ILE A 190 -9.70 10.36 -2.67
CA ILE A 190 -8.97 10.30 -1.40
C ILE A 190 -9.21 11.62 -0.67
N LYS A 191 -9.99 11.62 0.40
CA LYS A 191 -10.30 12.81 1.20
C LYS A 191 -9.01 13.31 1.87
N ILE A 192 -8.66 14.56 1.57
CA ILE A 192 -7.49 15.24 2.14
C ILE A 192 -7.87 16.38 3.09
N ARG A 193 -9.15 16.77 3.13
CA ARG A 193 -9.68 17.78 4.05
C ARG A 193 -11.16 17.55 4.28
N ASP A 194 -11.59 17.69 5.53
CA ASP A 194 -12.99 17.65 5.92
C ASP A 194 -13.67 19.03 5.72
N ALA A 195 -14.99 19.05 5.57
CA ALA A 195 -15.77 20.29 5.50
C ALA A 195 -15.67 21.12 6.80
N SER A 196 -15.43 20.47 7.93
CA SER A 196 -15.23 21.09 9.25
C SER A 196 -13.95 21.93 9.35
N GLY A 197 -13.00 21.80 8.42
CA GLY A 197 -11.77 22.61 8.38
C GLY A 197 -11.99 24.09 8.00
N GLY A 198 -13.24 24.55 7.93
CA GLY A 198 -13.64 25.90 7.55
C GLY A 198 -14.10 26.03 6.11
N ALA A 199 -14.87 27.08 5.80
CA ALA A 199 -15.35 27.31 4.45
C ALA A 199 -14.17 27.62 3.50
N ILE A 200 -14.07 26.88 2.41
CA ILE A 200 -13.22 27.23 1.27
C ILE A 200 -14.10 27.48 0.05
N SER A 201 -14.02 28.69 -0.51
CA SER A 201 -14.77 29.00 -1.72
C SER A 201 -14.06 28.40 -2.94
N PRO A 202 -14.80 27.98 -3.99
CA PRO A 202 -14.19 27.55 -5.24
C PRO A 202 -13.21 28.59 -5.82
N ASN A 203 -13.57 29.86 -5.80
CA ASN A 203 -12.71 30.95 -6.30
C ASN A 203 -11.43 31.12 -5.48
N GLY A 204 -11.51 30.99 -4.14
CA GLY A 204 -10.34 31.07 -3.28
C GLY A 204 -9.38 29.91 -3.50
N LEU A 205 -9.93 28.71 -3.68
CA LEU A 205 -9.15 27.52 -4.02
C LEU A 205 -8.52 27.62 -5.42
N ASP A 206 -9.28 28.06 -6.43
CA ASP A 206 -8.79 28.29 -7.80
C ASP A 206 -7.60 29.25 -7.81
N ALA A 207 -7.72 30.38 -7.10
CA ALA A 207 -6.67 31.39 -6.98
C ALA A 207 -5.39 30.85 -6.32
N LEU A 208 -5.51 29.96 -5.32
CA LEU A 208 -4.35 29.28 -4.73
C LEU A 208 -3.74 28.29 -5.72
N LEU A 209 -4.54 27.40 -6.31
CA LEU A 209 -4.04 26.32 -7.17
C LEU A 209 -3.39 26.82 -8.46
N ARG A 210 -3.77 28.00 -8.97
CA ARG A 210 -3.08 28.66 -10.09
C ARG A 210 -1.63 29.06 -9.82
N GLN A 211 -1.23 29.14 -8.56
CA GLN A 211 0.15 29.46 -8.18
C GLN A 211 1.09 28.25 -8.32
N VAL A 212 0.54 27.04 -8.44
CA VAL A 212 1.33 25.83 -8.64
C VAL A 212 1.87 25.84 -10.08
N PRO A 213 3.20 25.82 -10.27
CA PRO A 213 3.78 25.84 -11.60
C PRO A 213 3.29 24.67 -12.45
N VAL A 214 2.87 24.98 -13.67
CA VAL A 214 2.55 23.97 -14.68
C VAL A 214 3.87 23.54 -15.34
N PRO A 215 4.15 22.23 -15.44
CA PRO A 215 5.42 21.76 -16.00
C PRO A 215 5.55 22.14 -17.48
N ALA A 216 6.78 22.38 -17.91
CA ALA A 216 7.07 22.64 -19.32
C ALA A 216 6.90 21.37 -20.17
N GLY A 217 6.52 21.55 -21.44
CA GLY A 217 6.35 20.45 -22.38
C GLY A 217 5.07 19.63 -22.18
N ALA A 218 5.13 18.34 -22.52
CA ALA A 218 3.98 17.43 -22.51
C ALA A 218 4.34 15.99 -22.06
N ALA A 219 5.34 15.85 -21.19
CA ALA A 219 5.69 14.55 -20.61
C ALA A 219 4.49 13.94 -19.85
N SER A 220 4.33 12.61 -19.90
CA SER A 220 3.27 11.90 -19.17
C SER A 220 3.52 11.87 -17.67
N GLY A 221 2.50 11.52 -16.88
CA GLY A 221 2.62 11.38 -15.42
C GLY A 221 2.66 12.69 -14.62
N GLU A 222 2.74 13.84 -15.28
CA GLU A 222 2.87 15.14 -14.62
C GLU A 222 1.66 15.55 -13.78
N CYS A 223 0.48 14.98 -14.04
CA CYS A 223 -0.74 15.30 -13.29
C CYS A 223 -0.58 14.99 -11.79
N LEU A 224 0.01 13.84 -11.44
CA LEU A 224 0.21 13.48 -10.04
C LEU A 224 1.26 14.37 -9.38
N ASN A 225 2.34 14.72 -10.10
CA ASN A 225 3.34 15.67 -9.60
C ASN A 225 2.71 17.02 -9.27
N TRP A 226 1.92 17.56 -10.20
CA TRP A 226 1.21 18.80 -10.01
C TRP A 226 0.26 18.75 -8.81
N VAL A 227 -0.52 17.67 -8.67
CA VAL A 227 -1.43 17.47 -7.53
C VAL A 227 -0.68 17.43 -6.19
N ILE A 228 0.45 16.73 -6.10
CA ILE A 228 1.23 16.67 -4.86
C ILE A 228 1.79 18.06 -4.51
N ASN A 229 2.32 18.79 -5.50
CA ASN A 229 2.77 20.18 -5.30
C ASN A 229 1.63 21.10 -4.87
N ALA A 230 0.44 20.90 -5.43
CA ALA A 230 -0.77 21.62 -5.02
C ALA A 230 -1.14 21.34 -3.57
N VAL A 231 -1.10 20.09 -3.10
CA VAL A 231 -1.35 19.76 -1.69
C VAL A 231 -0.30 20.40 -0.77
N MET A 232 0.96 20.42 -1.18
CA MET A 232 2.02 21.12 -0.43
C MET A 232 1.75 22.62 -0.33
N LEU A 233 1.31 23.27 -1.40
CA LEU A 233 0.91 24.67 -1.38
C LEU A 233 -0.29 24.90 -0.45
N LEU A 234 -1.33 24.05 -0.55
CA LEU A 234 -2.48 24.11 0.36
C LEU A 234 -2.07 23.94 1.83
N HIS A 235 -1.05 23.12 2.09
CA HIS A 235 -0.47 22.97 3.42
C HIS A 235 0.22 24.23 3.92
N GLN A 236 1.03 24.89 3.07
CA GLN A 236 1.68 26.16 3.41
C GLN A 236 0.65 27.25 3.76
N HIS A 237 -0.50 27.25 3.07
CA HIS A 237 -1.62 28.16 3.35
C HIS A 237 -2.59 27.68 4.44
N ARG A 238 -2.24 26.61 5.18
CA ARG A 238 -3.05 26.02 6.26
C ARG A 238 -4.45 25.61 5.84
N VAL A 239 -4.66 25.32 4.55
CA VAL A 239 -5.91 24.77 4.03
C VAL A 239 -5.98 23.27 4.31
N VAL A 240 -4.87 22.56 4.16
CA VAL A 240 -4.72 21.11 4.42
C VAL A 240 -3.60 20.88 5.44
N ARG A 241 -3.75 19.90 6.31
CA ARG A 241 -2.63 19.42 7.15
C ARG A 241 -2.00 18.21 6.50
N LEU A 242 -0.80 18.37 5.97
CA LEU A 242 -0.05 17.30 5.30
C LEU A 242 1.05 16.79 6.22
N SER A 243 1.11 15.48 6.48
CA SER A 243 2.18 14.86 7.27
C SER A 243 3.34 14.35 6.41
N SER A 244 3.05 13.85 5.20
CA SER A 244 4.07 13.37 4.26
C SER A 244 3.58 13.41 2.80
N ALA A 245 4.24 14.21 1.96
CA ALA A 245 3.95 14.29 0.54
C ALA A 245 4.27 12.97 -0.19
N GLU A 246 5.38 12.34 0.18
CA GLU A 246 5.85 11.08 -0.43
C GLU A 246 4.89 9.93 -0.12
N TYR A 247 4.45 9.80 1.13
CA TYR A 247 3.50 8.74 1.47
C TYR A 247 2.10 9.01 0.92
N LEU A 248 1.67 10.27 0.81
CA LEU A 248 0.43 10.61 0.11
C LEU A 248 0.48 10.21 -1.38
N ARG A 249 1.62 10.43 -2.04
CA ARG A 249 1.87 9.98 -3.42
C ARG A 249 1.77 8.46 -3.51
N GLN A 250 2.43 7.72 -2.63
CA GLN A 250 2.37 6.26 -2.61
C GLN A 250 0.95 5.75 -2.35
N GLU A 251 0.24 6.37 -1.41
CA GLU A 251 -1.17 6.06 -1.11
C GLU A 251 -2.05 6.22 -2.36
N PHE A 252 -1.87 7.31 -3.11
CA PHE A 252 -2.59 7.53 -4.36
C PHE A 252 -2.26 6.46 -5.39
N SER A 253 -0.97 6.21 -5.64
CA SER A 253 -0.50 5.22 -6.62
C SER A 253 -0.94 3.79 -6.31
N GLN A 254 -1.14 3.44 -5.03
CA GLN A 254 -1.64 2.13 -4.63
C GLN A 254 -3.16 2.03 -4.70
N TYR A 255 -3.88 3.08 -4.28
CA TYR A 255 -5.34 3.03 -4.14
C TYR A 255 -6.08 3.18 -5.47
N VAL A 256 -5.63 4.08 -6.36
CA VAL A 256 -6.34 4.40 -7.60
C VAL A 256 -6.44 3.20 -8.55
N PRO A 257 -5.36 2.42 -8.80
CA PRO A 257 -5.43 1.26 -9.71
C PRO A 257 -6.45 0.19 -9.28
N GLN A 258 -6.65 0.00 -7.97
CA GLN A 258 -7.59 -0.98 -7.42
C GLN A 258 -9.06 -0.65 -7.72
N ASN A 259 -9.34 0.59 -8.13
CA ASN A 259 -10.70 1.09 -8.34
C ASN A 259 -11.03 1.34 -9.82
N ARG A 260 -10.16 0.93 -10.76
CA ARG A 260 -10.37 1.18 -12.20
C ARG A 260 -11.73 0.72 -12.73
N SER A 261 -12.26 -0.39 -12.22
CA SER A 261 -13.58 -0.93 -12.59
C SER A 261 -14.78 -0.05 -12.19
N ARG A 262 -14.56 0.99 -11.38
CA ARG A 262 -15.60 1.92 -10.91
C ARG A 262 -15.88 3.07 -11.88
N ALA A 263 -15.06 3.25 -12.93
CA ALA A 263 -15.28 4.27 -13.95
C ALA A 263 -16.47 3.90 -14.87
N THR A 264 -17.67 3.88 -14.33
CA THR A 264 -18.91 3.55 -15.04
C THR A 264 -20.05 4.44 -14.56
N ARG A 265 -21.07 4.63 -15.40
CA ARG A 265 -22.22 5.49 -15.07
C ARG A 265 -23.00 5.02 -13.82
N GLY A 266 -23.00 3.72 -13.53
CA GLY A 266 -23.75 3.13 -12.42
C GLY A 266 -22.96 3.02 -11.11
N SER A 267 -21.65 3.26 -11.14
CA SER A 267 -20.78 3.08 -9.99
C SER A 267 -20.39 4.40 -9.36
N TYR A 268 -20.34 4.42 -8.03
CA TYR A 268 -19.70 5.49 -7.28
C TYR A 268 -18.19 5.25 -7.20
N PRO A 269 -17.34 6.29 -7.32
CA PRO A 269 -15.89 6.13 -7.17
C PRO A 269 -15.55 5.55 -5.79
N GLY A 270 -14.41 4.86 -5.70
CA GLY A 270 -13.90 4.39 -4.42
C GLY A 270 -13.52 5.60 -3.57
N VAL A 271 -14.10 5.75 -2.38
CA VAL A 271 -13.77 6.83 -1.46
C VAL A 271 -13.00 6.29 -0.26
N LYS A 272 -11.93 6.97 0.12
CA LYS A 272 -11.23 6.77 1.40
C LYS A 272 -10.79 8.10 2.00
N VAL A 273 -10.45 8.10 3.28
CA VAL A 273 -9.73 9.20 3.93
C VAL A 273 -8.23 8.94 3.80
N SER A 274 -7.45 9.97 3.49
CA SER A 274 -6.00 9.86 3.48
C SER A 274 -5.46 9.62 4.88
N ALA A 275 -4.49 8.72 5.03
CA ALA A 275 -3.74 8.57 6.28
C ALA A 275 -2.71 9.70 6.49
N TYR A 276 -2.42 10.48 5.44
CA TYR A 276 -1.33 11.47 5.41
C TYR A 276 -1.83 12.91 5.33
N CYS A 277 -3.15 13.09 5.29
CA CYS A 277 -3.78 14.39 5.43
C CYS A 277 -4.82 14.35 6.55
N SER A 278 -4.91 15.41 7.33
CA SER A 278 -5.94 15.56 8.37
C SER A 278 -6.74 16.85 8.21
N ALA A 279 -7.91 16.84 8.83
CA ALA A 279 -8.80 17.99 8.99
C ALA A 279 -8.18 19.09 9.87
#